data_AF-A0A5B0PRR6-F1
#
_entry.id   AF-A0A5B0PRR6-F1
#
_cell.length_a   1.000
_cell.length_b   1.000
_cell.length_c   1.000
_cell.angle_alpha   90.00
_cell.angle_beta   90.00
_cell.angle_gamma   90.00
#
_symmetry.space_group_name_H-M   'P 1'
#
loop_
_entity.id
_entity.type
_entity.pdbx_description
1 polymer ?
#
loop_
_entity_poly.entity_id
_entity_poly.type
_entity_poly.pdbx_seq_one_letter_code
_entity_poly.pdbx_strand_id
1 'polypeptide(L)'
;MNAALYALLCLAAASANVAGVGEKMQCSTYAAAGYKGYTCNDRSDIICTEGCKKFITITNCTLSGHPQKPATTELCTVAYGRNTAAAKACRTGQGSFRCTGTATGSGTCSGCVPYDQVGWP
;
A
#
# COMPACT_ATOMS: atom_id res chain seq x y z
N MET A 1 12.84 -51.30 -17.52
CA MET A 1 12.98 -49.99 -16.85
C MET A 1 11.83 -49.12 -17.32
N ASN A 2 10.79 -48.94 -16.48
CA ASN A 2 9.53 -48.30 -16.86
C ASN A 2 9.70 -46.78 -16.92
N ALA A 3 9.81 -46.23 -18.13
CA ALA A 3 9.89 -44.79 -18.41
C ALA A 3 8.72 -43.98 -17.81
N ALA A 4 7.60 -44.63 -17.51
CA ALA A 4 6.43 -44.03 -16.88
C ALA A 4 6.70 -43.51 -15.46
N LEU A 5 7.59 -44.15 -14.69
CA LEU A 5 7.91 -43.73 -13.31
C LEU A 5 8.74 -42.45 -13.26
N TYR A 6 9.63 -42.23 -14.24
CA TYR A 6 10.43 -41.00 -14.33
C TYR A 6 9.61 -39.80 -14.78
N ALA A 7 8.61 -39.99 -15.64
CA ALA A 7 7.73 -38.90 -16.09
C ALA A 7 6.83 -38.38 -14.95
N LEU A 8 6.39 -39.24 -14.04
CA LEU A 8 5.57 -38.87 -12.88
C LEU A 8 6.36 -38.09 -11.81
N LEU A 9 7.66 -38.34 -11.67
CA LEU A 9 8.54 -37.62 -10.74
C LEU A 9 8.87 -36.20 -11.19
N CYS A 10 8.87 -35.92 -12.50
CA CYS A 10 9.11 -34.55 -13.01
C CYS A 10 7.90 -33.63 -12.82
N LEU A 11 6.67 -34.15 -12.75
CA LEU A 11 5.47 -33.33 -12.60
C LEU A 11 5.23 -32.86 -11.16
N ALA A 12 5.88 -33.50 -10.17
CA ALA A 12 5.77 -33.14 -8.76
C ALA A 12 6.71 -32.00 -8.33
N ALA A 13 7.71 -31.63 -9.15
CA ALA A 13 8.70 -30.60 -8.80
C ALA A 13 8.30 -29.17 -9.20
N ALA A 14 7.18 -28.99 -9.92
CA ALA A 14 6.78 -27.68 -10.45
C ALA A 14 5.79 -26.90 -9.55
N SER A 15 5.32 -27.45 -8.43
CA SER A 15 4.27 -26.82 -7.61
C SER A 15 4.78 -25.93 -6.47
N ALA A 16 6.08 -25.73 -6.30
CA ALA A 16 6.62 -25.10 -5.08
C ALA A 16 6.92 -23.60 -5.17
N ASN A 17 6.64 -22.90 -6.28
CA ASN A 17 6.96 -21.47 -6.39
C ASN A 17 5.86 -20.64 -7.06
N VAL A 18 4.60 -20.84 -6.68
CA VAL A 18 3.65 -19.73 -6.84
C VAL A 18 3.91 -18.79 -5.66
N ALA A 19 4.86 -17.87 -5.82
CA ALA A 19 4.85 -16.65 -5.01
C ALA A 19 3.42 -16.10 -5.14
N GLY A 20 2.67 -16.12 -4.04
CA GLY A 20 1.23 -15.83 -4.06
C GLY A 20 1.00 -14.57 -4.86
N VAL A 21 0.17 -14.65 -5.91
CA VAL A 21 -0.23 -13.47 -6.68
C VAL A 21 -0.92 -12.56 -5.67
N GLY A 22 -0.21 -11.52 -5.24
CA GLY A 22 -0.65 -10.71 -4.11
C GLY A 22 -1.98 -10.05 -4.42
N GLU A 23 -2.84 -9.98 -3.40
CA GLU A 23 -4.20 -9.53 -3.58
C GLU A 23 -4.27 -8.04 -3.92
N LYS A 24 -5.38 -7.66 -4.56
CA LYS A 24 -5.74 -6.26 -4.75
C LYS A 24 -6.68 -5.82 -3.65
N MET A 25 -6.26 -4.83 -2.86
CA MET A 25 -7.01 -4.32 -1.72
C MET A 25 -7.51 -2.89 -1.94
N GLN A 26 -8.71 -2.61 -1.41
CA GLN A 26 -9.17 -1.24 -1.20
C GLN A 26 -8.76 -0.79 0.21
N CYS A 27 -8.08 0.36 0.28
CA CYS A 27 -7.42 0.85 1.46
C CYS A 27 -8.01 2.20 1.87
N SER A 28 -8.67 2.24 3.02
CA SER A 28 -9.16 3.46 3.68
C SER A 28 -8.03 4.30 4.30
N THR A 29 -6.94 3.63 4.66
CA THR A 29 -5.64 4.21 5.02
C THR A 29 -4.53 3.45 4.33
N TYR A 30 -3.42 4.10 4.06
CA TYR A 30 -2.25 3.47 3.46
C TYR A 30 -1.02 4.32 3.71
N ALA A 31 0.16 3.69 3.72
CA ALA A 31 1.42 4.40 3.81
C ALA A 31 2.53 3.63 3.11
N ALA A 32 3.34 4.34 2.33
CA ALA A 32 4.56 3.80 1.75
C ALA A 32 5.51 3.30 2.86
N ALA A 33 5.97 2.06 2.73
CA ALA A 33 6.94 1.40 3.61
C ALA A 33 8.33 1.38 2.96
N GLY A 34 8.79 2.55 2.47
CA GLY A 34 10.03 2.66 1.70
C GLY A 34 9.94 1.94 0.35
N TYR A 35 11.03 1.27 -0.05
CA TYR A 35 11.09 0.51 -1.31
C TYR A 35 10.26 -0.80 -1.26
N LYS A 36 9.74 -1.18 -0.08
CA LYS A 36 9.04 -2.44 0.15
C LYS A 36 7.61 -2.46 -0.39
N GLY A 37 7.03 -1.30 -0.68
CA GLY A 37 5.65 -1.16 -1.14
C GLY A 37 4.80 -0.30 -0.19
N TYR A 38 3.53 -0.64 -0.04
CA TYR A 38 2.56 0.11 0.76
C TYR A 38 1.88 -0.77 1.81
N THR A 39 1.71 -0.24 3.01
CA THR A 39 0.75 -0.78 3.98
C THR A 39 -0.67 -0.40 3.59
N CYS A 40 -1.65 -1.19 4.00
CA CYS A 40 -3.07 -0.98 3.69
C CYS A 40 -3.93 -1.16 4.95
N ASN A 41 -4.88 -0.25 5.19
CA ASN A 41 -5.82 -0.30 6.32
C ASN A 41 -5.15 -0.44 7.69
N ASP A 42 -4.00 0.21 7.88
CA ASP A 42 -3.17 0.15 9.10
C ASP A 42 -2.75 -1.28 9.50
N ARG A 43 -2.79 -2.24 8.55
CA ARG A 43 -2.30 -3.61 8.72
C ARG A 43 -0.79 -3.63 8.57
N SER A 44 -0.08 -3.89 9.67
CA SER A 44 1.38 -4.05 9.68
C SER A 44 1.84 -5.42 9.22
N ASP A 45 0.94 -6.40 9.22
CA ASP A 45 1.17 -7.78 8.78
C ASP A 45 1.01 -7.97 7.27
N ILE A 46 0.54 -6.96 6.52
CA ILE A 46 0.37 -7.00 5.08
C ILE A 46 1.20 -5.90 4.41
N ILE A 47 1.83 -6.24 3.29
CA ILE A 47 2.52 -5.28 2.44
C ILE A 47 2.11 -5.49 0.97
N CYS A 48 1.75 -4.39 0.32
CA CYS A 48 1.38 -4.34 -1.09
C CYS A 48 2.60 -3.96 -1.93
N THR A 49 3.28 -4.97 -2.47
CA THR A 49 4.60 -4.84 -3.12
C THR A 49 4.52 -4.17 -4.50
N GLU A 50 3.39 -4.29 -5.19
CA GLU A 50 3.13 -3.57 -6.46
C GLU A 50 2.65 -2.12 -6.23
N GLY A 51 2.43 -1.75 -4.96
CA GLY A 51 2.04 -0.42 -4.52
C GLY A 51 0.60 -0.05 -4.82
N CYS A 52 0.27 1.23 -4.59
CA CYS A 52 -1.07 1.77 -4.81
C CYS A 52 -1.15 2.59 -6.10
N LYS A 53 -2.28 2.49 -6.83
CA LYS A 53 -2.52 3.18 -8.10
C LYS A 53 -3.68 4.18 -8.05
N LYS A 54 -4.54 4.07 -7.03
CA LYS A 54 -5.55 5.07 -6.69
C LYS A 54 -5.29 5.57 -5.29
N PHE A 55 -5.64 6.84 -5.05
CA PHE A 55 -5.32 7.55 -3.82
C PHE A 55 -6.51 8.40 -3.40
N ILE A 56 -6.52 8.74 -2.12
CA ILE A 56 -7.49 9.64 -1.52
C ILE A 56 -7.11 11.09 -1.85
N THR A 57 -8.12 11.86 -2.24
CA THR A 57 -8.04 13.31 -2.33
C THR A 57 -8.71 13.91 -1.10
N ILE A 58 -8.11 14.91 -0.46
CA ILE A 58 -8.65 15.55 0.73
C ILE A 58 -8.46 17.06 0.69
N THR A 59 -9.46 17.80 1.15
CA THR A 59 -9.45 19.27 1.18
C THR A 59 -8.96 19.83 2.51
N ASN A 60 -8.72 21.15 2.52
CA ASN A 60 -8.34 21.92 3.70
C ASN A 60 -7.08 21.37 4.39
N CYS A 61 -6.01 21.23 3.60
CA CYS A 61 -4.71 20.71 4.00
C CYS A 61 -3.72 21.84 4.24
N THR A 62 -3.13 21.86 5.42
CA THR A 62 -2.04 22.79 5.76
C THR A 62 -0.71 22.03 5.74
N LEU A 63 0.30 22.63 5.11
CA LEU A 63 1.64 22.05 5.05
C LEU A 63 2.27 22.04 6.45
N SER A 64 2.71 20.86 6.90
CA SER A 64 3.38 20.70 8.19
C SER A 64 4.64 21.57 8.25
N GLY A 65 4.81 22.32 9.34
CA GLY A 65 5.93 23.25 9.50
C GLY A 65 5.75 24.62 8.80
N HIS A 66 4.71 24.78 7.97
CA HIS A 66 4.39 26.05 7.32
C HIS A 66 2.88 26.34 7.36
N PRO A 67 2.25 26.42 8.55
CA PRO A 67 0.81 26.59 8.71
C PRO A 67 0.28 27.94 8.19
N GLN A 68 1.16 28.92 7.99
CA GLN A 68 0.83 30.22 7.41
C GLN A 68 0.51 30.16 5.91
N LYS A 69 0.90 29.07 5.22
CA LYS A 69 0.54 28.90 3.81
C LYS A 69 -0.97 28.61 3.69
N PRO A 70 -1.63 29.11 2.65
CA PRO A 70 -3.03 28.80 2.40
C PRO A 70 -3.30 27.31 2.38
N ALA A 71 -4.45 26.91 2.90
CA ALA A 71 -4.87 25.52 2.86
C ALA A 71 -5.19 25.09 1.42
N THR A 72 -4.82 23.86 1.06
CA THR A 72 -4.93 23.30 -0.28
C THR A 72 -5.81 22.05 -0.31
N THR A 73 -6.04 21.53 -1.51
CA THR A 73 -6.59 20.20 -1.75
C THR A 73 -5.46 19.31 -2.22
N GLU A 74 -5.25 18.18 -1.56
CA GLU A 74 -4.10 17.31 -1.79
C GLU A 74 -4.55 15.92 -2.26
N LEU A 75 -3.80 15.36 -3.21
CA LEU A 75 -3.86 13.94 -3.57
C LEU A 75 -2.78 13.20 -2.79
N CYS A 76 -3.19 12.37 -1.83
CA CYS A 76 -2.29 11.74 -0.87
C CYS A 76 -1.58 10.52 -1.48
N THR A 77 -0.58 10.75 -2.32
CA THR A 77 0.08 9.68 -3.09
C THR A 77 1.02 8.79 -2.27
N VAL A 78 1.52 9.27 -1.14
CA VAL A 78 2.52 8.54 -0.33
C VAL A 78 1.89 7.92 0.91
N ALA A 79 1.00 8.65 1.59
CA ALA A 79 0.26 8.11 2.73
C ALA A 79 -1.02 8.88 2.98
N TYR A 80 -2.05 8.18 3.46
CA TYR A 80 -3.25 8.76 4.03
C TYR A 80 -3.64 8.00 5.30
N GLY A 81 -3.92 8.72 6.37
CA GLY A 81 -4.29 8.10 7.64
C GLY A 81 -4.70 9.08 8.74
N ARG A 82 -4.79 8.60 9.97
CA ARG A 82 -5.10 9.43 11.14
C ARG A 82 -3.89 10.28 11.53
N ASN A 83 -4.10 11.56 11.80
CA ASN A 83 -3.10 12.44 12.43
C ASN A 83 -3.49 12.73 13.89
N THR A 84 -4.72 13.17 14.11
CA THR A 84 -5.32 13.34 15.44
C THR A 84 -6.76 12.84 15.44
N ALA A 85 -7.53 13.08 16.50
CA ALA A 85 -8.97 12.80 16.48
C ALA A 85 -9.73 13.65 15.43
N ALA A 86 -9.30 14.89 15.19
CA ALA A 86 -9.99 15.83 14.31
C ALA A 86 -9.29 16.06 12.96
N ALA A 87 -8.12 15.46 12.72
CA ALA A 87 -7.34 15.70 11.50
C ALA A 87 -6.76 14.42 10.92
N LYS A 88 -6.59 14.44 9.59
CA LYS A 88 -5.95 13.39 8.81
C LYS A 88 -4.53 13.80 8.42
N ALA A 89 -3.67 12.80 8.29
CA ALA A 89 -2.35 12.94 7.71
C ALA A 89 -2.46 12.62 6.22
N CYS A 90 -1.99 13.55 5.39
CA CYS A 90 -1.86 13.34 3.95
C CYS A 90 -0.39 13.57 3.59
N ARG A 91 0.25 12.57 2.99
CA ARG A 91 1.61 12.70 2.47
C ARG A 91 1.57 12.55 0.97
N THR A 92 2.26 13.47 0.31
CA THR A 92 2.44 13.51 -1.15
C THR A 92 3.93 13.45 -1.45
N GLY A 93 4.30 13.38 -2.73
CA GLY A 93 5.70 13.53 -3.13
C GLY A 93 6.30 14.92 -2.82
N GLN A 94 5.45 15.92 -2.54
CA GLN A 94 5.86 17.31 -2.30
C GLN A 94 5.96 17.66 -0.82
N GLY A 95 5.28 16.92 0.05
CA GLY A 95 5.26 17.25 1.47
C GLY A 95 4.30 16.43 2.32
N SER A 96 4.23 16.82 3.59
CA SER A 96 3.34 16.21 4.58
C SER A 96 2.36 17.26 5.10
N PHE A 97 1.08 16.95 5.04
CA PHE A 97 0.00 17.87 5.30
C PHE A 97 -0.89 17.37 6.44
N ARG A 98 -1.38 18.32 7.23
CA ARG A 98 -2.45 18.13 8.20
C ARG A 98 -3.74 18.62 7.57
N CYS A 99 -4.70 17.73 7.38
CA CYS A 99 -5.94 18.05 6.69
C CYS A 99 -7.15 17.88 7.60
N THR A 100 -8.09 18.82 7.51
CA THR A 100 -9.34 18.83 8.31
C THR A 100 -10.60 18.91 7.44
N GLY A 101 -10.46 18.82 6.12
CA GLY A 101 -11.57 18.84 5.19
C GLY A 101 -12.10 17.45 4.85
N THR A 102 -12.90 17.40 3.79
CA THR A 102 -13.56 16.18 3.30
C THR A 102 -12.61 15.36 2.45
N ALA A 103 -12.57 14.05 2.68
CA ALA A 103 -11.85 13.10 1.87
C ALA A 103 -12.76 12.39 0.87
N THR A 104 -12.26 12.12 -0.33
CA THR A 104 -12.95 11.35 -1.37
C THR A 104 -12.04 10.28 -1.96
N GLY A 105 -12.66 9.21 -2.47
CA GLY A 105 -11.96 8.06 -3.06
C GLY A 105 -11.44 7.06 -2.02
N SER A 106 -10.57 6.17 -2.48
CA SER A 106 -9.89 5.16 -1.67
C SER A 106 -8.52 4.84 -2.25
N GLY A 107 -7.63 4.32 -1.41
CA GLY A 107 -6.42 3.65 -1.86
C GLY A 107 -6.79 2.38 -2.62
N THR A 108 -6.17 2.11 -3.76
CA THR A 108 -6.25 0.79 -4.41
C THR A 108 -4.85 0.26 -4.60
N CYS A 109 -4.50 -0.76 -3.83
CA CYS A 109 -3.15 -1.32 -3.76
C CYS A 109 -3.16 -2.76 -4.25
N SER A 110 -2.10 -3.17 -4.94
CA SER A 110 -1.97 -4.50 -5.55
C SER A 110 -0.73 -5.20 -5.01
N GLY A 111 -0.65 -6.52 -5.23
CA GLY A 111 0.47 -7.31 -4.72
C GLY A 111 0.48 -7.40 -3.19
N CYS A 112 -0.68 -7.28 -2.55
CA CYS A 112 -0.80 -7.32 -1.10
C CYS A 112 -0.65 -8.76 -0.60
N VAL A 113 0.41 -9.01 0.15
CA VAL A 113 0.72 -10.31 0.75
C VAL A 113 1.08 -10.15 2.23
N PRO A 114 0.94 -11.21 3.04
CA PRO A 114 1.52 -11.24 4.37
C PRO A 114 3.02 -10.92 4.34
N TYR A 115 3.48 -10.12 5.31
CA TYR A 115 4.85 -9.60 5.34
C TYR A 115 5.91 -10.70 5.42
N ASP A 116 5.59 -11.81 6.11
CA ASP A 116 6.44 -12.99 6.26
C ASP A 116 6.54 -13.83 4.97
N GLN A 117 5.66 -13.60 3.99
CA GLN A 117 5.69 -14.25 2.68
C GLN A 117 6.46 -13.45 1.63
N VAL A 118 6.97 -12.26 1.97
CA VAL A 118 7.84 -11.51 1.06
C VAL A 118 9.26 -12.06 1.16
N GLY A 119 9.75 -12.64 0.05
CA GLY A 119 11.16 -12.96 -0.11
C GLY A 119 11.98 -11.69 -0.24
N TRP A 120 12.42 -11.13 0.89
CA TRP A 120 13.32 -9.98 0.90
C TRP A 120 14.69 -10.39 0.31
N PRO A 121 15.30 -9.58 -0.58
CA PRO A 121 16.69 -9.77 -0.98
C PRO A 121 17.66 -9.49 0.18
#